data_AF-A0A0B2W3D4-F1
#
_entry.id   AF-A0A0B2W3D4-F1
#
_cell.length_a   1.000
_cell.length_b   1.000
_cell.length_c   1.000
_cell.angle_alpha   90.00
_cell.angle_beta   90.00
_cell.angle_gamma   90.00
#
_symmetry.space_group_name_H-M   'P 1'
#
loop_
_entity.id
_entity.type
_entity.pdbx_description
1 polymer ?
#
loop_
_entity_poly.entity_id
_entity_poly.type
_entity_poly.pdbx_seq_one_letter_code
_entity_poly.pdbx_strand_id
1 'polypeptide(L)'
;MPTSGGSAISPLQLCRLGHLIVVVLAAFGGTAQTIHVPHCVLRCKDAHMLEMENEWSMDFAFPLLSLLKATGSEVAAYNRAKEICRSNDLLGACLDSCNSSVERTILRMGLMPWRDICSSLQELREQFPCWRSNVQNLSTICHVPSLELRDSFEFLTRNDSVSAMQKICINLDRLSACSIKQYGVFCGAGSEKFIERLFSISREAINSMLKMKYAVLPSACSLGPLRRDIYSSELFSLNQSSHTIALLLFIFILIYPL
;
A
#
# COMPACT_ATOMS: atom_id res chain seq x y z
N MET A 1 15.60 44.78 -11.13
CA MET A 1 16.20 43.72 -11.96
C MET A 1 17.30 43.08 -11.14
N PRO A 2 17.12 41.82 -10.76
CA PRO A 2 18.02 40.79 -11.26
C PRO A 2 17.28 39.56 -11.79
N THR A 3 18.06 38.76 -12.52
CA THR A 3 17.73 37.70 -13.45
C THR A 3 17.22 36.42 -12.82
N SER A 4 16.18 35.87 -13.43
CA SER A 4 15.57 34.56 -13.22
C SER A 4 16.53 33.41 -13.55
N GLY A 5 16.91 32.62 -12.54
CA GLY A 5 17.49 31.28 -12.69
C GLY A 5 16.49 30.25 -12.18
N GLY A 6 15.43 29.99 -12.96
CA GLY A 6 14.47 28.95 -12.67
C GLY A 6 15.02 27.60 -13.09
N SER A 7 15.47 26.80 -12.13
CA SER A 7 15.72 25.38 -12.33
C SER A 7 14.39 24.68 -12.58
N ALA A 8 14.08 24.45 -13.85
CA ALA A 8 12.96 23.64 -14.29
C ALA A 8 13.11 22.21 -13.74
N ILE A 9 12.22 21.82 -12.85
CA ILE A 9 12.08 20.44 -12.40
C ILE A 9 11.38 19.68 -13.53
N SER A 10 12.03 18.60 -13.98
CA SER A 10 11.62 17.78 -15.14
C SER A 10 10.22 17.14 -14.98
N PRO A 11 9.46 16.94 -16.08
CA PRO A 11 8.11 16.33 -16.09
C PRO A 11 8.03 14.85 -15.65
N LEU A 12 9.10 14.28 -15.08
CA LEU A 12 9.26 12.86 -14.72
C LEU A 12 8.94 12.58 -13.24
N GLN A 13 8.27 13.51 -12.54
CA GLN A 13 7.85 13.36 -11.15
C GLN A 13 6.32 13.29 -10.95
N LEU A 14 5.53 13.17 -12.02
CA LEU A 14 4.07 13.12 -11.95
C LEU A 14 3.53 11.76 -11.48
N CYS A 15 2.90 11.76 -10.29
CA CYS A 15 1.86 10.86 -9.79
C CYS A 15 2.21 9.37 -9.51
N ARG A 16 2.77 9.12 -8.32
CA ARG A 16 3.36 7.85 -7.85
C ARG A 16 2.43 6.88 -7.07
N LEU A 17 1.17 6.72 -7.47
CA LEU A 17 0.44 5.45 -7.30
C LEU A 17 -0.53 5.17 -8.47
N GLY A 18 -0.70 6.16 -9.37
CA GLY A 18 -1.01 5.89 -10.78
C GLY A 18 -0.02 4.87 -11.36
N HIS A 19 1.22 4.86 -10.88
CA HIS A 19 2.17 3.79 -11.18
C HIS A 19 1.71 2.42 -10.70
N LEU A 20 1.10 2.17 -9.53
CA LEU A 20 0.72 0.80 -9.13
C LEU A 20 -0.43 0.23 -9.96
N ILE A 21 -1.43 1.05 -10.32
CA ILE A 21 -2.48 0.65 -11.25
C ILE A 21 -1.93 0.50 -12.67
N VAL A 22 -1.01 1.36 -13.11
CA VAL A 22 -0.32 1.22 -14.41
C VAL A 22 0.66 0.04 -14.41
N VAL A 23 1.27 -0.31 -13.28
CA VAL A 23 2.18 -1.44 -13.02
C VAL A 23 1.40 -2.74 -12.99
N VAL A 24 0.25 -2.75 -12.31
CA VAL A 24 -0.77 -3.79 -12.40
C VAL A 24 -1.17 -3.91 -13.87
N LEU A 25 -1.73 -2.88 -14.52
CA LEU A 25 -2.17 -2.94 -15.92
C LEU A 25 -1.05 -3.34 -16.91
N ALA A 26 0.21 -2.92 -16.68
CA ALA A 26 1.38 -3.31 -17.48
C ALA A 26 1.84 -4.74 -17.19
N ALA A 27 1.78 -5.18 -15.93
CA ALA A 27 2.00 -6.58 -15.57
C ALA A 27 0.86 -7.46 -16.10
N PHE A 28 -0.38 -6.98 -16.22
CA PHE A 28 -1.52 -7.74 -16.73
C PHE A 28 -1.57 -7.78 -18.27
N GLY A 29 -0.66 -7.11 -18.97
CA GLY A 29 -0.51 -7.15 -20.42
C GLY A 29 0.55 -8.15 -20.89
N GLY A 30 0.11 -9.34 -21.33
CA GLY A 30 0.97 -10.29 -22.06
C GLY A 30 1.38 -9.74 -23.43
N THR A 31 2.62 -10.07 -23.83
CA THR A 31 3.24 -9.91 -25.16
C THR A 31 2.56 -8.95 -26.15
N ALA A 32 3.06 -7.71 -26.24
CA ALA A 32 3.01 -6.77 -27.39
C ALA A 32 1.82 -6.84 -28.37
N GLN A 33 0.63 -7.22 -27.92
CA GLN A 33 -0.63 -6.82 -28.52
C GLN A 33 -0.96 -5.49 -27.88
N THR A 34 -1.29 -4.50 -28.70
CA THR A 34 -1.72 -3.17 -28.24
C THR A 34 -2.78 -3.34 -27.16
N ILE A 35 -2.42 -3.08 -25.90
CA ILE A 35 -3.34 -3.12 -24.76
C ILE A 35 -4.39 -2.05 -25.03
N HIS A 36 -5.55 -2.47 -25.55
CA HIS A 36 -6.63 -1.54 -25.81
C HIS A 36 -7.50 -1.42 -24.58
N VAL A 37 -7.08 -0.56 -23.65
CA VAL A 37 -7.95 -0.16 -22.53
C VAL A 37 -9.16 0.58 -23.12
N PRO A 38 -10.41 0.24 -22.75
CA PRO A 38 -11.59 0.91 -23.27
C PRO A 38 -11.57 2.41 -22.95
N HIS A 39 -11.86 3.26 -23.94
CA HIS A 39 -11.84 4.72 -23.77
C HIS A 39 -12.77 5.19 -22.64
N CYS A 40 -13.93 4.55 -22.45
CA CYS A 40 -14.85 4.84 -21.34
C CYS A 40 -14.15 4.68 -19.98
N VAL A 41 -13.46 3.55 -19.79
CA VAL A 41 -12.76 3.22 -18.53
C VAL A 41 -11.61 4.19 -18.29
N LEU A 42 -10.86 4.55 -19.34
CA LEU A 42 -9.80 5.56 -19.24
C LEU A 42 -10.34 6.93 -18.80
N ARG A 43 -11.46 7.39 -19.37
CA ARG A 43 -12.09 8.66 -18.96
C ARG A 43 -12.47 8.65 -17.47
N CYS A 44 -13.07 7.58 -17.00
CA CYS A 44 -13.43 7.44 -15.58
C CYS A 44 -12.19 7.52 -14.68
N LYS A 45 -11.12 6.78 -15.04
CA LYS A 45 -9.85 6.79 -14.31
C LYS A 45 -9.24 8.19 -14.30
N ASP A 46 -9.10 8.84 -15.45
CA ASP A 46 -8.40 10.11 -15.57
C ASP A 46 -9.16 11.23 -14.85
N ALA A 47 -10.50 11.26 -14.94
CA ALA A 47 -11.32 12.21 -14.18
C ALA A 47 -11.14 12.01 -12.66
N HIS A 48 -11.15 10.76 -12.19
CA HIS A 48 -10.93 10.45 -10.78
C HIS A 48 -9.51 10.83 -10.31
N MET A 49 -8.48 10.61 -11.13
CA MET A 49 -7.10 10.97 -10.80
C MET A 49 -6.92 12.49 -10.61
N LEU A 50 -7.63 13.32 -11.39
CA LEU A 50 -7.61 14.77 -11.24
C LEU A 50 -8.23 15.24 -9.91
N GLU A 51 -9.21 14.52 -9.37
CA GLU A 51 -9.79 14.87 -8.06
C GLU A 51 -8.91 14.46 -6.88
N MET A 52 -7.99 13.52 -7.12
CA MET A 52 -7.23 12.82 -6.09
C MET A 52 -5.75 13.21 -6.03
N GLU A 53 -5.33 14.19 -6.85
CA GLU A 53 -3.97 14.67 -7.23
C GLU A 53 -2.75 14.30 -6.35
N ASN A 54 -2.87 14.22 -5.01
CA ASN A 54 -1.77 13.92 -4.08
C ASN A 54 -2.03 12.82 -3.03
N GLU A 55 -3.23 12.24 -2.97
CA GLU A 55 -3.62 11.29 -1.88
C GLU A 55 -3.31 9.81 -2.22
N TRP A 56 -2.92 9.56 -3.46
CA TRP A 56 -2.38 8.30 -3.94
C TRP A 56 -0.92 8.18 -3.44
N SER A 57 -0.74 8.05 -2.12
CA SER A 57 0.59 7.88 -1.51
C SER A 57 1.11 6.46 -1.76
N MET A 58 2.43 6.34 -2.00
CA MET A 58 3.15 5.06 -2.24
C MET A 58 3.11 4.09 -1.06
N ASP A 59 2.63 4.53 0.11
CA ASP A 59 2.62 3.71 1.30
C ASP A 59 1.38 2.83 1.29
N PHE A 60 1.53 1.62 0.73
CA PHE A 60 0.50 0.58 0.68
C PHE A 60 -0.13 0.30 2.06
N ALA A 61 0.64 0.53 3.13
CA ALA A 61 0.23 0.33 4.53
C ALA A 61 -0.39 1.57 5.20
N PHE A 62 -0.18 2.77 4.65
CA PHE A 62 -0.40 4.03 5.37
C PHE A 62 -1.17 5.13 4.64
N PRO A 63 -2.10 4.86 3.70
CA PRO A 63 -2.88 5.95 3.10
C PRO A 63 -3.67 6.70 4.19
N LEU A 64 -4.12 6.00 5.24
CA LEU A 64 -4.84 6.61 6.35
C LEU A 64 -3.97 7.44 7.31
N LEU A 65 -2.71 7.03 7.57
CA LEU A 65 -1.78 7.90 8.30
C LEU A 65 -1.32 9.08 7.45
N SER A 66 -1.24 8.90 6.12
CA SER A 66 -0.91 9.97 5.19
C SER A 66 -1.97 11.08 5.27
N LEU A 67 -3.26 10.73 5.38
CA LEU A 67 -4.33 11.71 5.64
C LEU A 67 -4.09 12.52 6.91
N LEU A 68 -3.71 11.85 8.01
CA LEU A 68 -3.43 12.52 9.28
C LEU A 68 -2.21 13.44 9.20
N LYS A 69 -1.15 13.01 8.51
CA LYS A 69 0.06 13.82 8.30
C LYS A 69 -0.20 15.03 7.43
N ALA A 70 -0.89 14.85 6.30
CA ALA A 70 -1.13 15.90 5.32
C ALA A 70 -2.05 17.00 5.87
N THR A 71 -3.07 16.61 6.64
CA THR A 71 -4.07 17.55 7.14
C THR A 71 -3.70 18.19 8.47
N GLY A 72 -2.86 17.52 9.28
CA GLY A 72 -2.50 18.02 10.61
C GLY A 72 -3.68 18.15 11.57
N SER A 73 -4.87 17.62 11.27
CA SER A 73 -6.09 17.70 12.10
C SER A 73 -6.98 16.48 11.91
N GLU A 74 -7.51 15.89 12.98
CA GLU A 74 -8.40 14.73 12.92
C GLU A 74 -9.71 15.05 12.18
N VAL A 75 -10.26 16.24 12.42
CA VAL A 75 -11.48 16.72 11.75
C VAL A 75 -11.21 16.91 10.26
N ALA A 76 -10.06 17.48 9.90
CA ALA A 76 -9.69 17.67 8.51
C ALA A 76 -9.40 16.31 7.83
N ALA A 77 -8.72 15.37 8.48
CA ALA A 77 -8.51 14.01 8.00
C ALA A 77 -9.84 13.28 7.77
N TYR A 78 -10.82 13.45 8.66
CA TYR A 78 -12.14 12.85 8.53
C TYR A 78 -12.94 13.45 7.37
N ASN A 79 -12.94 14.77 7.24
CA ASN A 79 -13.58 15.43 6.11
C ASN A 79 -12.92 15.02 4.78
N ARG A 80 -11.59 14.90 4.76
CA ARG A 80 -10.85 14.42 3.59
C ARG A 80 -11.21 12.97 3.25
N ALA A 81 -11.33 12.08 4.25
CA ALA A 81 -11.79 10.71 4.04
C ALA A 81 -13.20 10.67 3.42
N LYS A 82 -14.12 11.55 3.85
CA LYS A 82 -15.46 11.66 3.23
C LYS A 82 -15.39 12.09 1.76
N GLU A 83 -14.51 13.02 1.42
CA GLU A 83 -14.30 13.46 0.04
C GLU A 83 -13.77 12.32 -0.84
N ILE A 84 -12.80 11.56 -0.33
CA ILE A 84 -12.26 10.37 -1.01
C ILE A 84 -13.38 9.34 -1.24
N CYS A 85 -14.23 9.10 -0.23
CA CYS A 85 -15.37 8.21 -0.38
C CYS A 85 -16.32 8.66 -1.48
N ARG A 86 -16.68 9.95 -1.50
CA ARG A 86 -17.51 10.52 -2.57
C ARG A 86 -16.86 10.36 -3.95
N SER A 87 -15.57 10.62 -4.07
CA SER A 87 -14.84 10.48 -5.35
C SER A 87 -14.77 9.01 -5.81
N ASN A 88 -14.56 8.07 -4.88
CA ASN A 88 -14.58 6.64 -5.16
C ASN A 88 -15.96 6.13 -5.60
N ASP A 89 -17.04 6.64 -4.99
CA ASP A 89 -18.41 6.33 -5.40
C ASP A 89 -18.71 6.85 -6.81
N LEU A 90 -18.25 8.06 -7.14
CA LEU A 90 -18.36 8.61 -8.49
C LEU A 90 -17.57 7.81 -9.52
N LEU A 91 -16.35 7.38 -9.17
CA LEU A 91 -15.57 6.48 -10.03
C LEU A 91 -16.32 5.15 -10.22
N GLY A 92 -16.88 4.58 -9.15
CA GLY A 92 -17.73 3.39 -9.21
C GLY A 92 -18.87 3.58 -10.21
N ALA A 93 -19.71 4.60 -10.01
CA ALA A 93 -20.84 4.89 -10.90
C ALA A 93 -20.41 5.13 -12.35
N CYS A 94 -19.27 5.81 -12.57
CA CYS A 94 -18.72 6.00 -13.91
C CYS A 94 -18.34 4.66 -14.56
N LEU A 95 -17.62 3.80 -13.83
CA LEU A 95 -17.26 2.46 -14.30
C LEU A 95 -18.50 1.62 -14.62
N ASP A 96 -19.57 1.75 -13.85
CA ASP A 96 -20.84 1.04 -14.03
C ASP A 96 -21.53 1.41 -15.35
N SER A 97 -21.32 2.62 -15.85
CA SER A 97 -21.80 3.08 -17.16
C SER A 97 -20.99 2.52 -18.34
N CYS A 98 -19.78 1.99 -18.10
CA CYS A 98 -18.93 1.42 -19.13
C CYS A 98 -19.25 -0.07 -19.37
N ASN A 99 -19.04 -0.52 -20.62
CA ASN A 99 -19.10 -1.94 -20.98
C ASN A 99 -18.17 -2.81 -20.11
N SER A 100 -18.56 -4.07 -19.92
CA SER A 100 -17.75 -5.05 -19.20
C SER A 100 -16.39 -5.23 -19.84
N SER A 101 -15.34 -5.13 -19.02
CA SER A 101 -13.94 -5.31 -19.41
C SER A 101 -13.10 -5.76 -18.22
N VAL A 102 -11.93 -6.33 -18.50
CA VAL A 102 -10.93 -6.71 -17.50
C VAL A 102 -10.48 -5.48 -16.72
N GLU A 103 -10.21 -4.37 -17.39
CA GLU A 103 -9.73 -3.13 -16.79
C GLU A 103 -10.76 -2.49 -15.87
N ARG A 104 -12.04 -2.47 -16.27
CA ARG A 104 -13.14 -2.05 -15.38
C ARG A 104 -13.15 -2.89 -14.10
N THR A 105 -12.95 -4.20 -14.24
CA THR A 105 -12.97 -5.14 -13.12
C THR A 105 -11.77 -4.92 -12.19
N ILE A 106 -10.56 -4.72 -12.75
CA ILE A 106 -9.36 -4.38 -11.98
C ILE A 106 -9.56 -3.08 -11.18
N LEU A 107 -10.06 -2.02 -11.82
CA LEU A 107 -10.33 -0.76 -11.12
C LEU A 107 -11.38 -0.92 -10.01
N ARG A 108 -12.47 -1.68 -10.26
CA ARG A 108 -13.49 -2.01 -9.25
C ARG A 108 -12.91 -2.76 -8.05
N MET A 109 -12.00 -3.71 -8.28
CA MET A 109 -11.32 -4.44 -7.20
C MET A 109 -10.39 -3.52 -6.41
N GLY A 110 -9.68 -2.60 -7.10
CA GLY A 110 -8.80 -1.61 -6.45
C GLY A 110 -9.53 -0.69 -5.47
N LEU A 111 -10.84 -0.49 -5.67
CA LEU A 111 -11.69 0.30 -4.76
C LEU A 111 -12.18 -0.47 -3.53
N MET A 112 -11.99 -1.79 -3.43
CA MET A 112 -12.55 -2.59 -2.33
C MET A 112 -12.11 -2.13 -0.93
N PRO A 113 -10.82 -1.88 -0.65
CA PRO A 113 -10.38 -1.42 0.68
C PRO A 113 -11.03 -0.09 1.08
N TRP A 114 -11.12 0.86 0.14
CA TRP A 114 -11.77 2.14 0.39
C TRP A 114 -13.27 1.99 0.56
N ARG A 115 -13.94 1.11 -0.18
CA ARG A 115 -15.38 0.86 -0.02
C ARG A 115 -15.72 0.38 1.40
N ASP A 116 -14.88 -0.49 1.96
CA ASP A 116 -15.02 -0.94 3.35
C ASP A 116 -14.84 0.23 4.34
N ILE A 117 -13.78 1.03 4.16
CA ILE A 117 -13.54 2.24 4.96
C ILE A 117 -14.75 3.19 4.86
N CYS A 118 -15.28 3.40 3.66
CA CYS A 118 -16.41 4.30 3.42
C CYS A 118 -17.69 3.83 4.10
N SER A 119 -17.92 2.52 4.13
CA SER A 119 -19.05 1.92 4.85
C SER A 119 -18.90 1.99 6.37
N SER A 120 -17.68 2.22 6.87
CA SER A 120 -17.31 2.24 8.28
C SER A 120 -16.60 3.53 8.70
N LEU A 121 -16.90 4.66 8.05
CA LEU A 121 -16.20 5.94 8.26
C LEU A 121 -16.17 6.39 9.73
N GLN A 122 -17.23 6.09 10.48
CA GLN A 122 -17.28 6.42 11.91
C GLN A 122 -16.25 5.62 12.72
N GLU A 123 -16.07 4.33 12.40
CA GLU A 123 -15.03 3.48 13.01
C GLU A 123 -13.63 4.00 12.69
N LEU A 124 -13.41 4.48 11.44
CA LEU A 124 -12.15 5.15 11.06
C LEU A 124 -11.91 6.41 11.91
N ARG A 125 -12.94 7.23 12.08
CA ARG A 125 -12.85 8.48 12.86
C ARG A 125 -12.41 8.21 14.30
N GLU A 126 -12.90 7.12 14.89
CA GLU A 126 -12.55 6.71 16.26
C GLU A 126 -11.07 6.31 16.40
N GLN A 127 -10.41 5.91 15.30
CA GLN A 127 -8.99 5.56 15.34
C GLN A 127 -8.06 6.78 15.32
N PHE A 128 -8.49 7.88 14.70
CA PHE A 128 -7.66 9.05 14.44
C PHE A 128 -6.98 9.68 15.66
N PRO A 129 -7.62 9.84 16.83
CA PRO A 129 -6.96 10.41 18.00
C PRO A 129 -5.71 9.65 18.43
N CYS A 130 -5.80 8.32 18.49
CA CYS A 130 -4.65 7.50 18.87
C CYS A 130 -3.59 7.45 17.76
N TRP A 131 -4.02 7.28 16.51
CA TRP A 131 -3.11 7.22 15.37
C TRP A 131 -2.32 8.51 15.20
N ARG A 132 -2.96 9.67 15.40
CA ARG A 132 -2.32 10.98 15.39
C ARG A 132 -1.26 11.06 16.49
N SER A 133 -1.60 10.67 17.71
CA SER A 133 -0.68 10.69 18.86
C SER A 133 0.53 9.78 18.66
N ASN A 134 0.39 8.71 17.87
CA ASN A 134 1.44 7.74 17.57
C ASN A 134 1.95 7.80 16.12
N VAL A 135 1.70 8.90 15.40
CA VAL A 135 1.86 8.94 13.93
C VAL A 135 3.30 8.63 13.50
N GLN A 136 4.30 9.08 14.25
CA GLN A 136 5.71 8.83 13.93
C GLN A 136 6.10 7.36 14.11
N ASN A 137 5.65 6.74 15.20
CA ASN A 137 5.90 5.33 15.48
C ASN A 137 5.20 4.46 14.43
N LEU A 138 3.91 4.67 14.21
CA LEU A 138 3.12 3.88 13.26
C LEU A 138 3.66 4.01 11.83
N SER A 139 4.21 5.16 11.46
CA SER A 139 4.77 5.39 10.12
C SER A 139 6.10 4.69 9.86
N THR A 140 6.88 4.42 10.90
CA THR A 140 8.27 3.92 10.75
C THR A 140 8.37 2.44 11.09
N ILE A 141 7.54 1.95 12.02
CA ILE A 141 7.66 0.60 12.60
C ILE A 141 7.48 -0.54 11.58
N CYS A 142 6.66 -0.34 10.54
CA CYS A 142 6.45 -1.30 9.46
C CYS A 142 6.96 -0.78 8.10
N HIS A 143 7.91 0.15 8.12
CA HIS A 143 8.43 0.75 6.89
C HIS A 143 9.15 -0.27 6.00
N VAL A 144 10.01 -1.11 6.57
CA VAL A 144 10.76 -2.14 5.81
C VAL A 144 9.84 -3.10 5.05
N PRO A 145 8.88 -3.81 5.70
CA PRO A 145 7.98 -4.70 4.95
C PRO A 145 7.08 -3.95 3.95
N SER A 146 6.81 -2.66 4.17
CA SER A 146 6.10 -1.82 3.19
C SER A 146 6.94 -1.58 1.94
N LEU A 147 8.24 -1.29 2.10
CA LEU A 147 9.18 -1.15 0.98
C LEU A 147 9.34 -2.48 0.23
N GLU A 148 9.51 -3.60 0.94
CA GLU A 148 9.67 -4.92 0.31
C GLU A 148 8.46 -5.29 -0.56
N LEU A 149 7.24 -5.00 -0.09
CA LEU A 149 6.02 -5.24 -0.86
C LEU A 149 5.98 -4.36 -2.11
N ARG A 150 6.28 -3.06 -1.98
CA ARG A 150 6.31 -2.13 -3.12
C ARG A 150 7.32 -2.59 -4.17
N ASP A 151 8.53 -2.93 -3.75
CA ASP A 151 9.60 -3.36 -4.65
C ASP A 151 9.25 -4.70 -5.31
N SER A 152 8.46 -5.56 -4.65
CA SER A 152 7.94 -6.80 -5.23
C SER A 152 6.89 -6.57 -6.32
N PHE A 153 6.01 -5.59 -6.13
CA PHE A 153 5.08 -5.16 -7.19
C PHE A 153 5.83 -4.60 -8.39
N GLU A 154 6.82 -3.73 -8.16
CA GLU A 154 7.66 -3.22 -9.24
C GLU A 154 8.39 -4.35 -9.97
N PHE A 155 8.95 -5.30 -9.23
CA PHE A 155 9.63 -6.46 -9.80
C PHE A 155 8.71 -7.30 -10.67
N LEU A 156 7.46 -7.55 -10.25
CA LEU A 156 6.48 -8.30 -11.06
C LEU A 156 6.23 -7.66 -12.43
N THR A 157 6.24 -6.33 -12.53
CA THR A 157 6.03 -5.66 -13.83
C THR A 157 7.13 -5.88 -14.83
N ARG A 158 8.36 -6.01 -14.34
CA ARG A 158 9.54 -6.22 -15.17
C ARG A 158 9.80 -7.70 -15.39
N ASN A 159 9.36 -8.54 -14.45
CA ASN A 159 9.61 -9.96 -14.43
C ASN A 159 8.33 -10.71 -14.08
N ASP A 160 7.55 -10.97 -15.12
CA ASP A 160 6.33 -11.76 -15.06
C ASP A 160 6.64 -13.23 -14.76
N SER A 161 6.67 -13.61 -13.49
CA SER A 161 6.96 -14.97 -13.07
C SER A 161 6.20 -15.38 -11.81
N VAL A 162 6.01 -16.69 -11.65
CA VAL A 162 5.44 -17.30 -10.44
C VAL A 162 6.22 -16.92 -9.18
N SER A 163 7.56 -16.80 -9.29
CA SER A 163 8.43 -16.37 -8.18
C SER A 163 8.20 -14.90 -7.80
N ALA A 164 8.07 -14.00 -8.79
CA ALA A 164 7.75 -12.60 -8.53
C ALA A 164 6.39 -12.43 -7.82
N MET A 165 5.39 -13.16 -8.28
CA MET A 165 4.06 -13.20 -7.65
C MET A 165 4.13 -13.77 -6.22
N GLN A 166 4.89 -14.84 -6.00
CA GLN A 166 5.07 -15.41 -4.66
C GLN A 166 5.67 -14.40 -3.68
N LYS A 167 6.63 -13.57 -4.12
CA LYS A 167 7.22 -12.51 -3.30
C LYS A 167 6.19 -11.47 -2.87
N ILE A 168 5.28 -11.06 -3.77
CA ILE A 168 4.19 -10.13 -3.42
C ILE A 168 3.34 -10.70 -2.28
N CYS A 169 2.91 -11.97 -2.39
CA CYS A 169 2.06 -12.58 -1.38
C CYS A 169 2.77 -12.73 -0.02
N ILE A 170 4.05 -13.12 -0.02
CA ILE A 170 4.87 -13.20 1.21
C ILE A 170 5.03 -11.83 1.86
N ASN A 171 5.38 -10.81 1.08
CA ASN A 171 5.65 -9.47 1.60
C ASN A 171 4.36 -8.76 2.05
N LEU A 172 3.23 -9.07 1.42
CA LEU A 172 1.92 -8.62 1.87
C LEU A 172 1.56 -9.23 3.23
N ASP A 173 1.80 -10.54 3.41
CA ASP A 173 1.58 -11.20 4.69
C ASP A 173 2.50 -10.62 5.78
N ARG A 174 3.79 -10.38 5.50
CA ARG A 174 4.72 -9.72 6.43
C ARG A 174 4.26 -8.32 6.84
N LEU A 175 3.86 -7.51 5.86
CA LEU A 175 3.37 -6.15 6.11
C LEU A 175 2.09 -6.17 6.96
N SER A 176 1.15 -7.07 6.63
CA SER A 176 -0.09 -7.21 7.37
C SER A 176 0.17 -7.62 8.82
N ALA A 177 1.04 -8.61 9.05
CA ALA A 177 1.39 -9.10 10.37
C ALA A 177 2.03 -8.00 11.23
N CYS A 178 2.98 -7.25 10.66
CA CYS A 178 3.57 -6.10 11.32
C CYS A 178 2.50 -5.06 11.66
N SER A 179 1.70 -4.64 10.67
CA SER A 179 0.75 -3.54 10.86
C SER A 179 -0.33 -3.89 11.88
N ILE A 180 -0.96 -5.06 11.78
CA ILE A 180 -2.00 -5.52 12.72
C ILE A 180 -1.46 -5.49 14.15
N LYS A 181 -0.29 -6.09 14.37
CA LYS A 181 0.34 -6.14 15.69
C LYS A 181 0.68 -4.76 16.22
N GLN A 182 1.33 -3.91 15.42
CA GLN A 182 1.82 -2.62 15.91
C GLN A 182 0.67 -1.64 16.16
N TYR A 183 -0.36 -1.62 15.31
CA TYR A 183 -1.56 -0.82 15.58
C TYR A 183 -2.30 -1.31 16.84
N GLY A 184 -2.32 -2.63 17.09
CA GLY A 184 -2.82 -3.19 18.35
C GLY A 184 -1.99 -2.77 19.57
N VAL A 185 -0.67 -2.80 19.48
CA VAL A 185 0.24 -2.39 20.57
C VAL A 185 0.09 -0.90 20.90
N PHE A 186 0.06 -0.01 19.90
CA PHE A 186 0.00 1.43 20.13
C PHE A 186 -1.40 1.94 20.43
N CYS A 187 -2.43 1.34 19.84
CA CYS A 187 -3.80 1.88 19.84
C CYS A 187 -4.90 0.89 20.23
N GLY A 188 -4.53 -0.30 20.69
CA GLY A 188 -5.44 -1.27 21.26
C GLY A 188 -6.22 -2.11 20.25
N ALA A 189 -7.06 -3.01 20.77
CA ALA A 189 -7.76 -4.04 20.01
C ALA A 189 -8.69 -3.49 18.90
N GLY A 190 -9.24 -2.28 19.09
CA GLY A 190 -10.06 -1.62 18.06
C GLY A 190 -9.25 -1.33 16.80
N SER A 191 -8.07 -0.73 16.96
CA SER A 191 -7.14 -0.48 15.84
C SER A 191 -6.59 -1.77 15.24
N GLU A 192 -6.28 -2.78 16.07
CA GLU A 192 -5.87 -4.11 15.57
C GLU A 192 -6.92 -4.69 14.62
N LYS A 193 -8.18 -4.74 15.06
CA LYS A 193 -9.30 -5.31 14.31
C LYS A 193 -9.60 -4.52 13.04
N PHE A 194 -9.55 -3.18 13.11
CA PHE A 194 -9.75 -2.33 11.94
C PHE A 194 -8.69 -2.60 10.86
N ILE A 195 -7.42 -2.67 11.25
CA ILE A 195 -6.30 -2.94 10.33
C ILE A 195 -6.34 -4.38 9.81
N GLU A 196 -6.71 -5.36 10.64
CA GLU A 196 -6.90 -6.76 10.23
C GLU A 196 -7.96 -6.88 9.12
N ARG A 197 -9.11 -6.21 9.28
CA ARG A 197 -10.17 -6.17 8.26
C ARG A 197 -9.66 -5.55 6.96
N LEU A 198 -8.96 -4.41 7.05
CA LEU A 198 -8.42 -3.70 5.89
C LEU A 198 -7.43 -4.56 5.09
N PHE A 199 -6.52 -5.27 5.76
CA PHE A 199 -5.57 -6.17 5.10
C PHE A 199 -6.24 -7.43 4.53
N SER A 200 -7.27 -7.95 5.19
CA SER A 200 -8.06 -9.08 4.67
C SER A 200 -8.68 -8.74 3.30
N ILE A 201 -9.35 -7.58 3.22
CA ILE A 201 -9.99 -7.11 1.99
C ILE A 201 -8.95 -6.80 0.91
N SER A 202 -7.81 -6.22 1.29
CA SER A 202 -6.71 -5.94 0.36
C SER A 202 -6.11 -7.23 -0.22
N ARG A 203 -5.92 -8.27 0.60
CA ARG A 203 -5.46 -9.59 0.16
C ARG A 203 -6.45 -10.23 -0.80
N GLU A 204 -7.74 -10.16 -0.52
CA GLU A 204 -8.79 -10.68 -1.40
C GLU A 204 -8.78 -9.97 -2.76
N ALA A 205 -8.68 -8.63 -2.77
CA ALA A 205 -8.61 -7.85 -3.99
C ALA A 205 -7.37 -8.20 -4.83
N ILE A 206 -6.19 -8.25 -4.22
CA ILE A 206 -4.93 -8.61 -4.90
C ILE A 206 -5.00 -10.06 -5.42
N ASN A 207 -5.49 -11.00 -4.61
CA ASN A 207 -5.62 -12.40 -5.02
C ASN A 207 -6.55 -12.54 -6.23
N SER A 208 -7.68 -11.83 -6.20
CA SER A 208 -8.65 -11.80 -7.29
C SER A 208 -8.05 -11.22 -8.56
N MET A 209 -7.29 -10.11 -8.46
CA MET A 209 -6.57 -9.54 -9.59
C MET A 209 -5.52 -10.50 -10.16
N LEU A 210 -4.73 -11.16 -9.31
CA LEU A 210 -3.72 -12.13 -9.75
C LEU A 210 -4.36 -13.33 -10.49
N LYS A 211 -5.52 -13.83 -10.01
CA LYS A 211 -6.27 -14.90 -10.68
C LYS A 211 -6.80 -14.54 -12.06
N MET A 212 -6.95 -13.25 -12.37
CA MET A 212 -7.33 -12.84 -13.72
C MET A 212 -6.25 -13.16 -14.76
N LYS A 213 -5.00 -13.30 -14.32
CA LYS A 213 -3.84 -13.58 -15.19
C LYS A 213 -3.32 -14.99 -15.04
N TYR A 214 -3.22 -15.48 -13.81
CA TYR A 214 -2.61 -16.76 -13.50
C TYR A 214 -3.67 -17.77 -13.12
N ALA A 215 -3.75 -18.86 -13.89
CA ALA A 215 -4.69 -19.95 -13.63
C ALA A 215 -4.46 -20.63 -12.27
N VAL A 216 -3.21 -20.68 -11.82
CA VAL A 216 -2.82 -21.24 -10.52
C VAL A 216 -1.94 -20.24 -9.78
N LEU A 217 -2.34 -19.91 -8.56
CA LEU A 217 -1.54 -19.09 -7.67
C LEU A 217 -0.62 -19.94 -6.79
N PRO A 218 0.58 -19.46 -6.43
CA PRO A 218 1.44 -20.07 -5.44
C PRO A 218 0.71 -20.30 -4.12
N SER A 219 1.11 -21.33 -3.36
CA SER A 219 0.56 -21.61 -2.03
C SER A 219 0.71 -20.43 -1.07
N ALA A 220 1.76 -19.61 -1.21
CA ALA A 220 1.97 -18.39 -0.45
C ALA A 220 0.86 -17.34 -0.66
N CYS A 221 0.12 -17.41 -1.78
CA CYS A 221 -1.01 -16.53 -2.07
C CYS A 221 -2.34 -17.11 -1.59
N SER A 222 -2.36 -18.28 -0.92
CA SER A 222 -3.60 -18.88 -0.43
C SER A 222 -4.29 -17.96 0.58
N LEU A 223 -5.61 -17.81 0.42
CA LEU A 223 -6.45 -17.02 1.32
C LEU A 223 -6.71 -17.84 2.59
N GLY A 224 -5.72 -17.89 3.48
CA GLY A 224 -5.85 -18.37 4.85
C GLY A 224 -6.03 -17.22 5.85
N PRO A 225 -6.26 -17.54 7.14
CA PRO A 225 -6.25 -16.55 8.21
C PRO A 225 -4.96 -15.73 8.18
N LEU A 226 -5.06 -14.44 8.51
CA LEU A 226 -3.89 -13.56 8.60
C LEU A 226 -2.92 -14.12 9.63
N ARG A 227 -1.69 -14.42 9.20
CA ARG A 227 -0.65 -15.00 10.06
C ARG A 227 -0.03 -13.92 10.94
N ARG A 228 -0.27 -14.01 12.25
CA ARG A 228 0.20 -13.01 13.25
C ARG A 228 1.63 -13.29 13.75
N ASP A 229 2.18 -14.46 13.41
CA ASP A 229 3.41 -15.06 13.95
C ASP A 229 4.67 -14.79 13.09
N ILE A 230 4.51 -14.36 11.83
CA ILE A 230 5.61 -14.20 10.87
C ILE A 230 6.64 -13.14 11.29
N TYR A 231 6.21 -12.08 11.98
CA TYR A 231 7.09 -10.93 12.27
C TYR A 231 7.93 -11.09 13.56
N SER A 232 7.57 -12.03 14.44
CA SER A 232 8.29 -12.26 15.71
C SER A 232 9.72 -12.78 15.53
N SER A 233 9.99 -13.53 14.46
CA SER A 233 11.29 -14.17 14.22
C SER A 233 12.35 -13.22 13.64
N GLU A 234 11.95 -12.23 12.85
CA GLU A 234 12.87 -11.32 12.16
C GLU A 234 13.34 -10.15 13.06
N LEU A 235 12.51 -9.68 13.99
CA LEU A 235 12.92 -8.68 14.99
C LEU A 235 13.98 -9.20 15.97
N PHE A 236 13.94 -10.51 16.26
CA PHE A 236 14.94 -11.15 17.12
C PHE A 236 16.33 -11.21 16.45
N SER A 237 16.37 -11.35 15.13
CA SER A 237 17.62 -11.50 14.37
C SER A 237 18.31 -10.15 14.10
N LEU A 238 17.56 -9.07 13.91
CA LEU A 238 18.13 -7.72 13.81
C LEU A 238 18.74 -7.26 15.14
N ASN A 239 18.11 -7.55 16.28
CA ASN A 239 18.65 -7.16 17.59
C ASN A 239 19.91 -7.97 17.97
N GLN A 240 19.99 -9.23 17.52
CA GLN A 240 21.16 -10.08 17.76
C GLN A 240 22.40 -9.66 16.94
N SER A 241 22.19 -9.07 15.75
CA SER A 241 23.27 -8.52 14.91
C SER A 241 23.93 -7.27 15.52
N SER A 242 23.16 -6.43 16.22
CA SER A 242 23.70 -5.24 16.91
C SER A 242 24.57 -5.62 18.11
N HIS A 243 24.23 -6.68 18.84
CA HIS A 243 25.05 -7.19 19.94
C HIS A 243 26.34 -7.88 19.47
N THR A 244 26.32 -8.56 18.32
CA THR A 244 27.53 -9.18 17.75
C THR A 244 28.52 -8.14 17.22
N ILE A 245 28.03 -7.08 16.56
CA ILE A 245 28.89 -5.98 16.09
C ILE A 245 29.49 -5.20 17.27
N ALA A 246 28.70 -4.91 18.32
CA ALA A 246 29.19 -4.25 19.52
C ALA A 246 30.25 -5.09 20.25
N LEU A 247 30.06 -6.42 20.35
CA LEU A 247 31.04 -7.32 20.95
C LEU A 247 32.33 -7.41 20.13
N LEU A 248 32.23 -7.46 18.81
CA LEU A 248 33.39 -7.48 17.91
C LEU A 248 34.20 -6.18 17.99
N LEU A 249 33.54 -5.02 18.05
CA LEU A 249 34.21 -3.73 18.25
C LEU A 249 34.90 -3.65 19.63
N PHE A 250 34.26 -4.17 20.67
CA PHE A 250 34.83 -4.21 22.01
C PHE A 250 36.07 -5.12 22.09
N ILE A 251 36.03 -6.27 21.42
CA ILE A 251 37.17 -7.19 21.30
C ILE A 251 38.30 -6.53 20.48
N PHE A 252 37.97 -5.82 19.40
CA PHE A 252 38.98 -5.13 18.58
C PHE A 252 39.73 -4.05 19.37
N ILE A 253 39.03 -3.29 20.21
CA ILE A 253 39.63 -2.26 21.08
C ILE A 253 40.53 -2.88 22.17
N LEU A 254 40.17 -4.06 22.69
CA LEU A 254 40.98 -4.77 23.68
C LEU A 254 42.24 -5.42 23.10
N ILE A 255 42.19 -5.85 21.83
CA ILE A 255 43.33 -6.50 21.15
C ILE A 255 44.31 -5.47 20.58
N TYR A 256 43.84 -4.29 20.20
CA TYR A 256 44.65 -3.19 19.69
C TYR A 256 44.48 -1.93 20.54
N PRO A 257 45.03 -1.89 21.76
CA PRO A 257 45.14 -0.64 22.49
C PRO A 257 46.14 0.27 21.76
N LEU A 258 45.69 1.47 21.39
CA LEU A 258 46.55 2.56 20.93
C LEU A 258 47.59 2.92 22.00
#